data_AF-A0A938XRA7-F1
#
_entry.id   AF-A0A938XRA7-F1
#
_cell.length_a   1.000
_cell.length_b   1.000
_cell.length_c   1.000
_cell.angle_alpha   90.00
_cell.angle_beta   90.00
_cell.angle_gamma   90.00
#
_symmetry.space_group_name_H-M   'P 1'
#
loop_
_entity.id
_entity.type
_entity.pdbx_description
1 polymer ?
#
loop_
_entity_poly.entity_id
_entity_poly.type
_entity_poly.pdbx_seq_one_letter_code
_entity_poly.pdbx_strand_id
1 'polypeptide(L)'
;MNKKVISLLLVVLLLSTNVSVVLASDNIKDVSRDHWAYKSVVKLVDKGYMSLYDGNKFKGEKEVTRYELAEIIAKMLSNINQGQVNPESGDVLTLKKLSTEFRSELVEVVNQNENLKRRLNELSDQQEVNQEDLVNTNAKINDLRKQVDKILKSITEEAIRTNKLQKKLNELETKNENLKQKVDQLSSETASKKTEEKVEKLEQRFFWLTGGWIVSALLLASQ
;
A
#
# COMPACT_ATOMS: atom_id res chain seq x y z
N MET A 1 -78.34 -40.95 -36.21
CA MET A 1 -77.11 -40.48 -36.89
C MET A 1 -76.53 -41.62 -37.70
N ASN A 2 -76.46 -41.50 -39.03
CA ASN A 2 -76.09 -42.62 -39.90
C ASN A 2 -74.66 -43.09 -39.62
N LYS A 3 -74.44 -44.40 -39.44
CA LYS A 3 -73.12 -44.99 -39.13
C LYS A 3 -72.04 -44.55 -40.12
N LYS A 4 -72.42 -44.28 -41.38
CA LYS A 4 -71.54 -43.75 -42.43
C LYS A 4 -71.07 -42.31 -42.17
N VAL A 5 -71.91 -41.46 -41.58
CA VAL A 5 -71.58 -40.06 -41.24
C VAL A 5 -70.63 -40.01 -40.05
N ILE A 6 -70.82 -40.91 -39.07
CA ILE A 6 -69.91 -41.03 -37.92
C ILE A 6 -68.53 -41.54 -38.36
N SER A 7 -68.50 -42.51 -39.28
CA SER A 7 -67.26 -43.01 -39.88
C SER A 7 -66.52 -41.94 -40.67
N LEU A 8 -67.23 -41.07 -41.39
CA LEU A 8 -66.62 -40.00 -42.18
C LEU A 8 -66.00 -38.91 -41.28
N LEU A 9 -66.67 -38.55 -40.18
CA LEU A 9 -66.16 -37.59 -39.20
C LEU A 9 -64.92 -38.10 -38.46
N LEU A 10 -64.86 -39.39 -38.13
CA LEU A 10 -63.68 -40.01 -37.50
C LEU A 10 -62.47 -40.03 -38.44
N VAL A 11 -62.67 -40.29 -39.73
CA VAL A 11 -61.58 -40.28 -40.72
C VAL A 11 -61.03 -38.86 -40.94
N VAL A 12 -61.89 -37.84 -40.96
CA VAL A 12 -61.48 -36.43 -41.06
C VAL A 12 -60.75 -35.95 -39.80
N LEU A 13 -61.12 -36.44 -38.63
CA LEU A 13 -60.42 -36.14 -37.37
C LEU A 13 -59.04 -36.83 -37.29
N LEU A 14 -58.89 -38.03 -37.87
CA LEU A 14 -57.62 -38.75 -37.95
C LEU A 14 -56.66 -38.16 -39.01
N LEU A 15 -57.19 -37.51 -40.05
CA LEU A 15 -56.39 -36.84 -41.09
C LEU A 15 -55.91 -35.43 -40.68
N SER A 16 -56.44 -34.86 -39.59
CA SER A 16 -56.10 -33.49 -39.15
C SER A 16 -55.00 -33.43 -38.08
N THR A 17 -54.54 -34.56 -37.55
CA THR A 17 -53.35 -34.62 -36.69
C THR A 17 -52.08 -34.84 -37.51
N ASN A 18 -51.68 -33.84 -38.29
CA ASN A 18 -50.27 -33.69 -38.63
C ASN A 18 -49.57 -33.08 -37.41
N VAL A 19 -49.22 -33.92 -36.43
CA VAL A 19 -48.16 -33.56 -35.49
C VAL A 19 -46.91 -33.45 -36.35
N SER A 20 -46.51 -32.22 -36.64
CA SER A 20 -45.17 -31.95 -37.12
C SER A 20 -44.24 -32.32 -35.98
N VAL A 21 -43.72 -33.55 -36.00
CA VAL A 21 -42.51 -33.86 -35.25
C VAL A 21 -41.44 -32.97 -35.88
N VAL A 22 -41.17 -31.83 -35.24
CA VAL A 22 -40.00 -31.03 -35.58
C VAL A 22 -38.80 -31.87 -35.13
N LEU A 23 -38.29 -32.68 -36.05
CA LEU A 23 -37.00 -33.31 -35.91
C LEU A 23 -35.98 -32.16 -35.92
N ALA A 24 -35.49 -31.78 -34.74
CA ALA A 24 -34.50 -30.72 -34.54
C ALA A 24 -33.15 -30.97 -35.27
N SER A 25 -33.01 -32.16 -35.86
CA SER A 25 -31.87 -32.65 -36.63
C SER A 25 -31.52 -31.83 -37.88
N ASP A 26 -32.53 -31.31 -38.59
CA ASP A 26 -32.36 -31.02 -40.02
C ASP A 26 -31.74 -29.65 -40.34
N ASN A 27 -31.41 -28.85 -39.31
CA ASN A 27 -30.78 -27.54 -39.51
C ASN A 27 -29.94 -27.11 -38.30
N ILE A 28 -28.80 -27.78 -38.07
CA ILE A 28 -27.71 -27.18 -37.31
C ILE A 28 -27.14 -26.04 -38.17
N LYS A 29 -27.44 -24.79 -37.81
CA LYS A 29 -27.23 -23.63 -38.69
C LYS A 29 -25.79 -23.18 -38.85
N ASP A 30 -24.92 -23.56 -37.92
CA ASP A 30 -23.55 -23.08 -37.79
C ASP A 30 -22.50 -24.18 -38.01
N VAL A 31 -22.92 -25.38 -38.43
CA VAL A 31 -22.02 -26.45 -38.83
C VAL A 31 -22.30 -26.79 -40.28
N SER A 32 -21.33 -26.54 -41.17
CA SER A 32 -21.45 -26.89 -42.58
C SER A 32 -21.63 -28.40 -42.76
N ARG A 33 -22.43 -28.82 -43.75
CA ARG A 33 -22.68 -30.25 -44.04
C ARG A 33 -21.41 -31.03 -44.40
N ASP A 34 -20.43 -30.34 -44.97
CA ASP A 34 -19.13 -30.91 -45.34
C ASP A 34 -18.12 -30.91 -44.17
N HIS A 35 -18.49 -30.33 -43.01
CA HIS A 35 -17.63 -30.30 -41.84
C HIS A 35 -17.50 -31.69 -41.21
N TRP A 36 -16.27 -32.07 -40.82
CA TRP A 36 -15.95 -33.40 -40.27
C TRP A 36 -16.84 -33.78 -39.06
N ALA A 37 -17.22 -32.80 -38.25
CA ALA A 37 -18.05 -33.01 -37.06
C ALA A 37 -19.55 -33.08 -37.35
N TYR A 38 -20.04 -32.66 -38.53
CA TYR A 38 -21.47 -32.50 -38.81
C TYR A 38 -22.27 -33.78 -38.53
N LYS A 39 -21.84 -34.90 -39.13
CA LYS A 39 -22.50 -36.21 -38.93
C LYS A 39 -22.52 -36.64 -37.47
N SER A 40 -21.44 -36.38 -36.73
CA SER A 40 -21.33 -36.72 -35.32
C SER A 40 -22.28 -35.86 -34.48
N VAL A 41 -22.29 -34.54 -34.70
CA VAL A 41 -23.16 -33.61 -33.96
C VAL A 41 -24.63 -33.91 -34.24
N VAL A 42 -25.02 -34.11 -35.50
CA VAL A 42 -26.39 -34.51 -35.87
C VAL A 42 -26.79 -35.79 -35.14
N LYS A 43 -25.95 -36.82 -35.17
CA LYS A 43 -26.21 -38.09 -34.47
C LYS A 43 -26.34 -37.93 -32.95
N LEU A 44 -25.59 -37.02 -32.34
CA LEU A 44 -25.67 -36.74 -30.91
C LEU A 44 -26.95 -35.99 -30.52
N VAL A 45 -27.37 -35.03 -31.36
CA VAL A 45 -28.60 -34.26 -31.18
C VAL A 45 -29.82 -35.15 -31.41
N ASP A 46 -29.81 -35.98 -32.45
CA ASP A 46 -30.91 -36.92 -32.77
C ASP A 46 -31.16 -37.94 -31.66
N LYS A 47 -30.08 -38.39 -31.00
CA LYS A 47 -30.16 -39.30 -29.87
C LYS A 47 -30.49 -38.60 -28.55
N GLY A 48 -30.64 -37.28 -28.55
CA GLY A 48 -30.96 -36.49 -27.36
C GLY A 48 -29.81 -36.40 -26.34
N TYR A 49 -28.58 -36.74 -26.73
CA TYR A 49 -27.41 -36.64 -25.85
C TYR A 49 -26.91 -35.21 -25.70
N MET A 50 -27.18 -34.38 -26.69
CA MET A 50 -26.69 -33.02 -26.79
C MET A 50 -27.82 -32.11 -27.24
N SER A 51 -28.00 -30.98 -26.55
CA SER A 51 -28.95 -29.94 -26.94
C SER A 51 -28.26 -28.89 -27.79
N LEU A 52 -28.98 -28.34 -28.77
CA LEU A 52 -28.53 -27.15 -29.49
C LEU A 52 -28.81 -25.90 -28.65
N TYR A 53 -27.99 -24.88 -28.83
CA TYR A 53 -28.23 -23.55 -28.30
C TYR A 53 -29.37 -22.85 -29.05
N ASP A 54 -29.86 -21.76 -28.45
CA ASP A 54 -30.88 -20.90 -29.05
C ASP A 54 -30.61 -20.60 -30.53
N GLY A 55 -31.66 -20.77 -31.34
CA GLY A 55 -31.58 -20.58 -32.79
C GLY A 55 -31.03 -21.78 -33.57
N ASN A 56 -31.03 -23.00 -32.99
CA ASN A 56 -30.55 -24.26 -33.59
C ASN A 56 -29.07 -24.21 -33.99
N LYS A 57 -28.24 -23.71 -33.07
CA LYS A 57 -26.79 -23.59 -33.26
C LYS A 57 -26.06 -24.55 -32.34
N PHE A 58 -25.04 -25.23 -32.84
CA PHE A 58 -24.16 -26.09 -32.05
C PHE A 58 -23.10 -25.27 -31.28
N LYS A 59 -22.65 -24.15 -31.85
CA LYS A 59 -21.58 -23.28 -31.35
C LYS A 59 -20.27 -24.03 -31.11
N GLY A 60 -19.75 -24.69 -32.14
CA GLY A 60 -18.53 -25.51 -32.03
C GLY A 60 -17.26 -24.76 -31.60
N GLU A 61 -17.22 -23.43 -31.75
CA GLU A 61 -16.12 -22.58 -31.26
C GLU A 61 -16.27 -22.19 -29.78
N LYS A 62 -17.44 -22.42 -29.18
CA LYS A 62 -17.67 -22.13 -27.76
C LYS A 62 -17.01 -23.22 -26.92
N GLU A 63 -16.27 -22.80 -25.90
CA GLU A 63 -15.72 -23.71 -24.89
C GLU A 63 -16.84 -24.49 -24.19
N VAL A 64 -16.66 -25.81 -24.08
CA VAL A 64 -17.55 -26.70 -23.32
C VAL A 64 -17.05 -26.76 -21.88
N THR A 65 -17.92 -26.50 -20.93
CA THR A 65 -17.56 -26.66 -19.51
C THR A 65 -17.41 -28.15 -19.17
N ARG A 66 -16.52 -28.47 -18.23
CA ARG A 66 -16.37 -29.86 -17.74
C ARG A 66 -17.71 -30.42 -17.20
N TYR A 67 -18.57 -29.56 -16.67
CA TYR A 67 -19.91 -29.92 -16.20
C TYR A 67 -20.86 -30.31 -17.33
N GLU A 68 -20.91 -29.53 -18.42
CA GLU A 68 -21.72 -29.85 -19.61
C GLU A 68 -21.25 -31.17 -20.25
N LEU A 69 -19.94 -31.38 -20.36
CA LEU A 69 -19.40 -32.64 -20.88
C LEU A 69 -19.79 -33.85 -20.01
N ALA A 70 -19.71 -33.71 -18.69
CA ALA A 70 -20.09 -34.77 -17.75
C ALA A 70 -21.57 -35.14 -17.86
N GLU A 71 -22.46 -34.17 -18.04
CA GLU A 71 -23.89 -34.40 -18.24
C GLU A 71 -24.16 -35.21 -19.52
N ILE A 72 -23.51 -34.83 -20.63
CA ILE A 72 -23.63 -35.52 -21.92
C ILE A 72 -23.18 -36.99 -21.79
N ILE A 73 -22.04 -37.23 -21.14
CA ILE A 73 -21.52 -38.60 -20.92
C ILE A 73 -22.46 -39.41 -20.01
N ALA A 74 -22.99 -38.80 -18.94
CA ALA A 74 -23.94 -39.46 -18.05
C ALA A 74 -25.23 -39.89 -18.77
N LYS A 75 -25.78 -39.02 -19.65
CA LYS A 75 -26.94 -39.34 -20.49
C LYS A 75 -26.65 -40.49 -21.46
N MET A 76 -25.47 -40.51 -22.08
CA MET A 76 -25.05 -41.61 -22.95
C MET A 76 -24.98 -42.94 -22.19
N LEU A 77 -24.31 -42.96 -21.04
CA LEU A 77 -24.16 -44.17 -20.22
C LEU A 77 -25.51 -44.68 -19.72
N SER A 78 -26.43 -43.78 -19.35
CA SER A 78 -27.80 -44.15 -18.95
C SER A 78 -28.55 -44.85 -20.09
N ASN A 79 -28.49 -44.32 -21.30
CA ASN A 79 -29.20 -44.90 -22.46
C ASN A 79 -28.57 -46.22 -22.94
N ILE A 80 -27.26 -46.40 -22.74
CA ILE A 80 -26.57 -47.68 -22.98
C ILE A 80 -27.04 -48.73 -21.96
N ASN A 81 -27.07 -48.39 -20.67
CA ASN A 81 -27.53 -49.31 -19.61
C ASN A 81 -28.99 -49.76 -19.79
N GLN A 82 -29.81 -48.95 -20.44
CA GLN A 82 -31.21 -49.25 -20.76
C GLN A 82 -31.38 -50.10 -22.05
N GLY A 83 -30.29 -50.54 -22.69
CA GLY A 83 -30.34 -51.41 -23.87
C GLY A 83 -30.77 -50.73 -25.17
N GLN A 84 -30.86 -49.39 -25.21
CA GLN A 84 -31.30 -48.63 -26.40
C GLN A 84 -30.21 -48.47 -27.45
N VAL A 85 -28.95 -48.76 -27.10
CA VAL A 85 -27.80 -48.73 -28.00
C VAL A 85 -27.03 -50.00 -27.75
N ASN A 86 -26.58 -50.68 -28.81
CA ASN A 86 -25.67 -51.83 -28.74
C ASN A 86 -24.24 -51.35 -29.11
N PRO A 87 -23.56 -50.65 -28.21
CA PRO A 87 -22.18 -50.21 -28.43
C PRO A 87 -21.25 -51.42 -28.47
N GLU A 88 -20.19 -51.37 -29.28
CA GLU A 88 -19.09 -52.31 -29.15
C GLU A 88 -18.60 -52.28 -27.70
N SER A 89 -18.41 -53.44 -27.10
CA SER A 89 -18.16 -53.60 -25.66
C SER A 89 -17.00 -52.74 -25.14
N GLY A 90 -16.03 -52.39 -26.00
CA GLY A 90 -14.88 -51.55 -25.69
C GLY A 90 -15.19 -50.05 -25.55
N ASP A 91 -16.13 -49.50 -26.33
CA ASP A 91 -16.47 -48.07 -26.30
C ASP A 91 -17.19 -47.69 -25.00
N VAL A 92 -18.07 -48.58 -24.50
CA VAL A 92 -18.76 -48.39 -23.21
C VAL A 92 -17.78 -48.37 -22.05
N LEU A 93 -16.79 -49.28 -22.08
CA LEU A 93 -15.78 -49.37 -21.04
C LEU A 93 -14.92 -48.11 -21.03
N THR A 94 -14.58 -47.58 -22.20
CA THR A 94 -13.82 -46.34 -22.34
C THR A 94 -14.62 -45.13 -21.84
N LEU A 95 -15.91 -45.01 -22.20
CA LEU A 95 -16.80 -43.95 -21.71
C LEU A 95 -17.01 -44.03 -20.19
N LYS A 96 -17.19 -45.24 -19.65
CA LYS A 96 -17.32 -45.46 -18.20
C LYS A 96 -16.04 -45.08 -17.45
N LYS A 97 -14.88 -45.43 -18.00
CA LYS A 97 -13.58 -45.05 -17.44
C LYS A 97 -13.41 -43.53 -17.44
N LEU A 98 -13.62 -42.89 -18.59
CA LEU A 98 -13.53 -41.44 -18.74
C LEU A 98 -14.51 -40.69 -17.83
N SER A 99 -15.74 -41.19 -17.69
CA SER A 99 -16.73 -40.65 -16.74
C SER A 99 -16.25 -40.73 -15.30
N THR A 100 -15.62 -41.84 -14.92
CA THR A 100 -15.08 -42.05 -13.58
C THR A 100 -13.91 -41.12 -13.30
N GLU A 101 -13.01 -40.95 -14.27
CA GLU A 101 -11.86 -40.02 -14.20
C GLU A 101 -12.33 -38.57 -14.12
N PHE A 102 -13.26 -38.13 -14.98
CA PHE A 102 -13.83 -36.79 -14.93
C PHE A 102 -14.53 -36.50 -13.59
N ARG A 103 -15.27 -37.47 -13.04
CA ARG A 103 -15.88 -37.30 -11.72
C ARG A 103 -14.82 -37.05 -10.65
N SER A 104 -13.70 -37.77 -10.70
CA SER A 104 -12.59 -37.58 -9.77
C SER A 104 -11.96 -36.20 -9.93
N GLU A 105 -11.70 -35.77 -11.16
CA GLU A 105 -11.15 -34.44 -11.42
C GLU A 105 -12.09 -33.30 -10.99
N LEU A 106 -13.40 -33.46 -11.19
CA LEU A 106 -14.37 -32.45 -10.74
C LEU A 106 -14.38 -32.29 -9.23
N VAL A 107 -14.29 -33.39 -8.48
CA VAL A 107 -14.17 -33.34 -7.01
C VAL A 107 -12.88 -32.63 -6.61
N GLU A 108 -11.76 -32.93 -7.27
CA GLU A 108 -10.48 -32.28 -6.99
C GLU A 108 -10.51 -30.78 -7.30
N VAL A 109 -11.09 -30.36 -8.43
CA VAL A 109 -11.25 -28.94 -8.78
C VAL A 109 -12.13 -28.21 -7.77
N VAL A 110 -13.20 -28.84 -7.29
CA VAL A 110 -14.04 -28.25 -6.22
C VAL A 110 -13.23 -28.07 -4.94
N ASN A 111 -12.44 -29.07 -4.55
CA ASN A 111 -11.57 -28.96 -3.37
C ASN A 111 -10.53 -27.85 -3.51
N GLN A 112 -9.93 -27.71 -4.70
CA GLN A 112 -8.99 -26.63 -5.01
C GLN A 112 -9.66 -25.26 -4.97
N ASN A 113 -10.88 -25.12 -5.49
CA ASN A 113 -11.65 -23.89 -5.41
C ASN A 113 -11.99 -23.51 -3.97
N GLU A 114 -12.40 -24.46 -3.14
CA GLU A 114 -12.65 -24.23 -1.71
C GLU A 114 -11.36 -23.83 -0.97
N ASN A 115 -10.23 -24.43 -1.32
CA ASN A 115 -8.93 -24.03 -0.78
C ASN A 115 -8.50 -22.62 -1.22
N LEU A 116 -8.71 -22.28 -2.49
CA LEU A 116 -8.45 -20.93 -3.01
C LEU A 116 -9.33 -19.90 -2.32
N LYS A 117 -10.62 -20.21 -2.12
CA LYS A 117 -11.55 -19.34 -1.39
C LYS A 117 -11.13 -19.13 0.06
N ARG A 118 -10.67 -20.17 0.75
CA ARG A 118 -10.11 -20.05 2.11
C ARG A 118 -8.89 -19.14 2.14
N ARG A 119 -7.93 -19.34 1.24
CA ARG A 119 -6.75 -18.47 1.12
C ARG A 119 -7.10 -17.02 0.79
N LEU A 120 -8.12 -16.81 -0.04
CA LEU A 120 -8.61 -15.47 -0.37
C LEU A 120 -9.15 -14.76 0.89
N ASN A 121 -9.94 -15.47 1.70
CA ASN A 121 -10.45 -14.94 2.96
C ASN A 121 -9.32 -14.63 3.94
N GLU A 122 -8.37 -15.56 4.12
CA GLU A 122 -7.19 -15.35 4.97
C GLU A 122 -6.38 -14.11 4.54
N LEU A 123 -6.18 -13.92 3.23
CA LEU A 123 -5.52 -12.73 2.70
C LEU A 123 -6.33 -11.45 2.93
N SER A 124 -7.65 -11.51 2.81
CA SER A 124 -8.54 -10.38 3.08
C SER A 124 -8.46 -9.97 4.55
N ASP A 125 -8.53 -10.93 5.47
CA ASP A 125 -8.43 -10.69 6.92
C ASP A 125 -7.05 -10.11 7.26
N GLN A 126 -5.98 -10.66 6.67
CA GLN A 126 -4.63 -10.12 6.86
C GLN A 126 -4.49 -8.69 6.30
N GLN A 127 -5.16 -8.37 5.20
CA GLN A 127 -5.17 -7.03 4.66
C GLN A 127 -5.84 -6.03 5.61
N GLU A 128 -6.93 -6.42 6.27
CA GLU A 128 -7.61 -5.59 7.26
C GLU A 128 -6.70 -5.29 8.46
N VAL A 129 -6.07 -6.32 9.02
CA VAL A 129 -5.11 -6.18 10.12
C VAL A 129 -3.94 -5.26 9.73
N ASN A 130 -3.36 -5.47 8.54
CA ASN A 130 -2.28 -4.63 8.04
C ASN A 130 -2.70 -3.16 7.86
N GLN A 131 -3.95 -2.90 7.45
CA GLN A 131 -4.48 -1.54 7.34
C GLN A 131 -4.61 -0.88 8.72
N GLU A 132 -5.09 -1.62 9.72
CA GLU A 132 -5.15 -1.13 11.10
C GLU A 132 -3.75 -0.78 11.63
N ASP A 133 -2.77 -1.66 11.43
CA ASP A 133 -1.38 -1.43 11.84
C ASP A 133 -0.76 -0.21 11.16
N LEU A 134 -1.08 0.04 9.89
CA LEU A 134 -0.66 1.25 9.17
C LEU A 134 -1.26 2.51 9.80
N VAL A 135 -2.55 2.50 10.15
CA VAL A 135 -3.21 3.62 10.82
C VAL A 135 -2.57 3.89 12.18
N ASN A 136 -2.35 2.85 12.98
CA ASN A 136 -1.70 2.95 14.29
C ASN A 136 -0.25 3.46 14.19
N THR A 137 0.50 2.99 13.20
CA THR A 137 1.87 3.45 12.93
C THR A 137 1.88 4.90 12.51
N ASN A 138 0.96 5.32 11.63
CA ASN A 138 0.82 6.72 11.24
C ASN A 138 0.46 7.63 12.43
N ALA A 139 -0.38 7.16 13.35
CA ALA A 139 -0.67 7.90 14.57
C ALA A 139 0.59 8.08 15.44
N LYS A 140 1.40 7.03 15.63
CA LYS A 140 2.69 7.11 16.34
C LYS A 140 3.68 8.05 15.65
N ILE A 141 3.77 7.99 14.32
CA ILE A 141 4.62 8.91 13.53
C ILE A 141 4.20 10.37 13.75
N ASN A 142 2.90 10.66 13.76
CA ASN A 142 2.40 12.00 14.00
C ASN A 142 2.68 12.49 15.43
N ASP A 143 2.60 11.61 16.42
CA ASP A 143 2.99 11.96 17.79
C ASP A 143 4.50 12.26 17.89
N LEU A 144 5.34 11.40 17.31
CA LEU A 144 6.79 11.62 17.25
C LEU A 144 7.14 12.94 16.55
N ARG A 145 6.46 13.28 15.45
CA ARG A 145 6.63 14.58 14.77
C ARG A 145 6.35 15.75 15.72
N LYS A 146 5.28 15.69 16.52
CA LYS A 146 4.98 16.74 17.52
C LYS A 146 6.05 16.82 18.60
N GLN A 147 6.58 15.68 19.05
CA GLN A 147 7.69 15.67 20.02
C GLN A 147 8.95 16.30 19.42
N VAL A 148 9.29 15.98 18.17
CA VAL A 148 10.40 16.60 17.44
C VAL A 148 10.20 18.11 17.31
N ASP A 149 9.01 18.58 16.95
CA ASP A 149 8.70 20.02 16.87
C ASP A 149 8.88 20.73 18.21
N LYS A 150 8.45 20.10 19.31
CA LYS A 150 8.63 20.64 20.66
C LYS A 150 10.12 20.74 21.02
N ILE A 151 10.90 19.70 20.70
CA ILE A 151 12.35 19.69 20.91
C ILE A 151 13.00 20.81 20.08
N LEU A 152 12.65 20.95 18.80
CA LEU A 152 13.17 22.02 17.94
C LEU A 152 12.90 23.41 18.50
N LYS A 153 11.70 23.66 19.03
CA LYS A 153 11.39 24.93 19.72
C LYS A 153 12.29 25.15 20.93
N SER A 154 12.44 24.14 21.80
CA SER A 154 13.30 24.25 22.99
C SER A 154 14.77 24.50 22.65
N ILE A 155 15.31 23.83 21.61
CA ILE A 155 16.68 24.05 21.13
C ILE A 155 16.85 25.49 20.61
N THR A 156 15.86 26.00 19.88
CA THR A 156 15.90 27.36 19.34
C THR A 156 15.89 28.40 20.46
N GLU A 157 15.04 28.21 21.48
CA GLU A 157 14.99 29.06 22.66
C GLU A 157 16.32 29.05 23.42
N GLU A 158 16.91 27.86 23.59
CA GLU A 158 18.20 27.72 24.28
C GLU A 158 19.34 28.38 23.48
N ALA A 159 19.33 28.27 22.15
CA ALA A 159 20.28 28.96 21.28
C ALA A 159 20.17 30.50 21.38
N ILE A 160 18.96 31.04 21.58
CA ILE A 160 18.78 32.48 21.82
C ILE A 160 19.33 32.87 23.21
N ARG A 161 19.12 32.03 24.23
CA ARG A 161 19.64 32.26 25.58
C ARG A 161 21.16 32.25 25.60
N THR A 162 21.81 31.28 24.97
CA THR A 162 23.28 31.21 24.89
C THR A 162 23.85 32.43 24.19
N ASN A 163 23.25 32.88 23.09
CA ASN A 163 23.65 34.13 22.42
C ASN A 163 23.51 35.36 23.32
N LYS A 164 22.44 35.44 24.11
CA LYS A 164 22.26 36.55 25.08
C LYS A 164 23.29 36.51 26.19
N LEU A 165 23.61 35.32 26.70
CA LEU A 165 24.66 35.14 27.71
C LEU A 165 26.03 35.51 27.14
N GLN A 166 26.33 35.12 25.90
CA GLN A 166 27.58 35.50 25.23
C GLN A 166 27.73 37.02 25.10
N LYS A 167 26.65 37.74 24.74
CA LYS A 167 26.69 39.22 24.70
C LYS A 167 26.99 39.82 26.07
N LYS A 168 26.33 39.33 27.12
CA LYS A 168 26.60 39.79 28.50
C LYS A 168 28.02 39.48 28.96
N LEU A 169 28.57 38.34 28.56
CA LEU A 169 29.95 37.96 28.87
C LEU A 169 30.93 38.96 28.24
N ASN A 170 30.78 39.24 26.94
CA ASN A 170 31.61 40.21 26.24
C ASN A 170 31.49 41.63 26.86
N GLU A 171 30.29 42.05 27.26
CA GLU A 171 30.08 43.32 27.97
C GLU A 171 30.77 43.37 29.34
N LEU A 172 30.82 42.24 30.06
CA LEU A 172 31.51 42.16 31.35
C LEU A 172 33.03 42.13 31.17
N GLU A 173 33.53 41.41 30.16
CA GLU A 173 34.94 41.37 29.81
C GLU A 173 35.47 42.78 29.49
N THR A 174 34.78 43.52 28.63
CA THR A 174 35.13 44.92 28.32
C THR A 174 35.08 45.84 29.54
N LYS A 175 34.10 45.67 30.43
CA LYS A 175 34.06 46.43 31.70
C LYS A 175 35.23 46.09 32.61
N ASN A 176 35.60 44.81 32.71
CA ASN A 176 36.75 44.38 33.51
C ASN A 176 38.07 44.91 32.94
N GLU A 177 38.24 44.93 31.62
CA GLU A 177 39.39 45.54 30.97
C GLU A 177 39.47 47.05 31.27
N ASN A 178 38.36 47.77 31.15
CA ASN A 178 38.29 49.20 31.49
C ASN A 178 38.60 49.46 32.96
N LEU A 179 38.09 48.62 33.87
CA LEU A 179 38.39 48.71 35.30
C LEU A 179 39.87 48.46 35.56
N LYS A 180 40.47 47.46 34.91
CA LYS A 180 41.90 47.19 35.00
C LYS A 180 42.72 48.39 34.54
N GLN A 181 42.39 48.97 33.38
CA GLN A 181 43.04 50.19 32.89
C GLN A 181 42.91 51.36 33.87
N LYS A 182 41.74 51.57 34.48
CA LYS A 182 41.55 52.61 35.51
C LYS A 182 42.38 52.35 36.76
N VAL A 183 42.48 51.09 37.21
CA VAL A 183 43.33 50.71 38.34
C VAL A 183 44.80 51.01 38.02
N ASP A 184 45.26 50.63 36.82
CA ASP A 184 46.62 50.91 36.36
C ASP A 184 46.89 52.42 36.30
N GLN A 185 45.97 53.20 35.74
CA GLN A 185 46.04 54.67 35.71
C GLN A 185 46.14 55.27 37.11
N LEU A 186 45.22 54.93 38.01
CA LEU A 186 45.22 55.44 39.39
C LEU A 186 46.49 55.05 40.15
N SER A 187 47.00 53.84 39.92
CA SER A 187 48.26 53.40 40.55
C SER A 187 49.45 54.23 40.08
N SER A 188 49.52 54.58 38.79
CA SER A 188 50.56 55.44 38.23
C SER A 188 50.45 56.90 38.71
N GLU A 189 49.23 57.44 38.76
CA GLU A 189 48.98 58.80 39.25
C GLU A 189 49.34 58.91 40.74
N THR A 190 48.96 57.92 41.55
CA THR A 190 49.31 57.87 42.99
C THR A 190 50.83 57.77 43.20
N ALA A 191 51.53 56.99 42.37
CA ALA A 191 52.99 56.91 42.42
C ALA A 191 53.65 58.25 42.09
N SER A 192 53.20 58.92 41.02
CA SER A 192 53.73 60.22 40.57
C SER A 192 53.48 61.36 41.55
N LYS A 193 52.26 61.54 42.07
CA LYS A 193 51.94 62.57 43.07
C LYS A 193 52.75 62.42 44.35
N LYS A 194 52.94 61.18 44.82
CA LYS A 194 53.77 60.92 46.01
C LYS A 194 55.24 61.25 45.78
N THR A 195 55.76 61.06 44.57
CA THR A 195 57.13 61.47 44.21
C THR A 195 57.22 62.98 44.07
N GLU A 196 56.24 63.62 43.44
CA GLU A 196 56.21 65.06 43.18
C GLU A 196 56.09 65.86 44.49
N GLU A 197 55.20 65.47 45.40
CA GLU A 197 55.07 66.10 46.73
C GLU A 197 56.37 65.98 47.55
N LYS A 198 57.08 64.86 47.42
CA LYS A 198 58.39 64.67 48.08
C LYS A 198 59.46 65.56 47.47
N VAL A 199 59.49 65.68 46.14
CA VAL A 199 60.44 66.55 45.42
C VAL A 199 60.17 68.01 45.77
N GLU A 200 58.92 68.46 45.73
CA GLU A 200 58.55 69.83 46.08
C GLU A 200 58.94 70.17 47.52
N LYS A 201 58.68 69.27 48.49
CA LYS A 201 59.15 69.45 49.87
C LYS A 201 60.66 69.51 49.98
N LEU A 202 61.39 68.74 49.18
CA LEU A 202 62.85 68.77 49.16
C LEU A 202 63.38 70.06 48.52
N GLU A 203 62.79 70.52 47.42
CA GLU A 203 63.14 71.79 46.78
C GLU A 203 62.90 72.98 47.70
N GLN A 204 61.77 73.03 48.40
CA GLN A 204 61.52 74.07 49.40
C GLN A 204 62.57 74.05 50.52
N ARG A 205 62.95 72.87 51.02
CA ARG A 205 64.01 72.76 52.04
C ARG A 205 65.37 73.20 51.48
N PHE A 206 65.68 72.87 50.23
CA PHE A 206 66.92 73.27 49.58
C PHE A 206 66.97 74.79 49.34
N PHE A 207 65.85 75.40 48.96
CA PHE A 207 65.68 76.85 48.85
C PHE A 207 65.97 77.55 50.18
N TRP A 208 65.42 77.05 51.28
CA TRP A 208 65.71 77.59 52.63
C TRP A 208 67.15 77.38 53.07
N LEU A 209 67.77 76.24 52.74
CA LEU A 209 69.16 75.97 53.08
C LEU A 209 70.13 76.86 52.29
N THR A 210 69.93 77.01 50.99
CA THR A 210 70.84 77.79 50.12
C THR A 210 70.57 79.29 50.20
N GLY A 211 69.32 79.71 50.09
CA GLY A 211 68.92 81.12 50.25
C GLY A 211 69.17 81.62 51.68
N GLY A 212 68.88 80.78 52.69
CA GLY A 212 69.20 81.10 54.08
C GLY A 212 70.69 81.21 54.35
N TRP A 213 71.51 80.33 53.78
CA TRP A 213 72.98 80.46 53.86
C TRP A 213 73.50 81.72 53.17
N ILE A 214 72.99 82.06 51.97
CA ILE A 214 73.41 83.27 51.25
C ILE A 214 73.01 84.53 52.01
N VAL A 215 71.78 84.60 52.52
CA VAL A 215 71.31 85.75 53.33
C VAL A 215 72.12 85.85 54.62
N SER A 216 72.38 84.74 55.31
CA SER A 216 73.18 84.73 56.55
C SER A 216 74.64 85.11 56.28
N ALA A 217 75.23 84.64 55.18
CA ALA A 217 76.58 85.01 54.75
C ALA A 217 76.69 86.48 54.33
N LEU A 218 75.68 87.04 53.66
CA LEU A 218 75.60 88.48 53.34
C LEU A 218 75.43 89.33 54.61
N LEU A 219 74.66 88.85 55.59
CA LEU A 219 74.47 89.55 56.86
C LEU A 219 75.78 89.59 57.68
N LEU A 220 76.54 88.50 57.66
CA LEU A 220 77.86 88.39 58.31
C LEU A 220 78.95 89.20 57.62
N ALA A 221 78.83 89.46 56.30
CA ALA A 221 79.76 90.31 55.56
C ALA A 221 79.46 91.82 55.68
N SER A 222 78.35 92.19 56.35
CA SER A 222 77.87 93.57 56.52
C SER A 222 78.12 94.15 57.93
N GLN A 223 78.85 93.43 58.81
CA GLN A 223 79.37 93.93 60.09
C GLN A 223 80.89 94.02 60.05
#